data_AF-A0A1V5CK01-F1
#
_entry.id   AF-A0A1V5CK01-F1
#
_cell.length_a   1.000
_cell.length_b   1.000
_cell.length_c   1.000
_cell.angle_alpha   90.00
_cell.angle_beta   90.00
_cell.angle_gamma   90.00
#
_symmetry.space_group_name_H-M   'P 1'
#
loop_
_entity.id
_entity.type
_entity.pdbx_description
1 polymer ?
#
loop_
_entity_poly.entity_id
_entity_poly.type
_entity_poly.pdbx_seq_one_letter_code
_entity_poly.pdbx_strand_id
1 'polypeptide(L)'
;MELVHNCLRVQGGIIVPVYNVEPEMVKRLSNGDVMISVKSYGVEVRIEKIVVPIPEFLLEFIIGNNTITFYKADNAEYLWEPYFSIEIPRNDLIEARGAYKFIQSANSEKSKEAETTVQT
;
A
#
# COMPACT_ATOMS: atom_id res chain seq x y z
N MET A 1 2.31 -1.92 15.37
CA MET A 1 2.18 -1.86 13.90
C MET A 1 0.71 -2.10 13.62
N GLU A 2 0.06 -1.16 12.96
CA GLU A 2 -1.36 -1.20 12.63
C GLU A 2 -1.51 -1.53 11.15
N LEU A 3 -2.18 -2.65 10.86
CA LEU A 3 -2.44 -3.10 9.50
C LEU A 3 -3.79 -2.57 9.05
N VAL A 4 -3.80 -1.87 7.93
CA VAL A 4 -5.04 -1.38 7.32
C VAL A 4 -5.76 -2.54 6.65
N HIS A 5 -6.98 -2.79 7.12
CA HIS A 5 -7.82 -3.87 6.59
C HIS A 5 -8.69 -3.45 5.40
N ASN A 6 -9.16 -2.20 5.40
CA ASN A 6 -10.05 -1.67 4.37
C ASN A 6 -9.61 -0.26 3.97
N CYS A 7 -9.83 0.08 2.70
CA CYS A 7 -9.67 1.43 2.18
C CYS A 7 -10.84 1.78 1.26
N LEU A 8 -11.08 3.07 1.05
CA LEU A 8 -12.07 3.55 0.09
C LEU A 8 -11.35 4.14 -1.10
N ARG A 9 -11.70 3.68 -2.31
CA ARG A 9 -11.25 4.30 -3.56
C ARG A 9 -12.04 5.57 -3.80
N VAL A 10 -11.34 6.68 -4.02
CA VAL A 10 -11.93 7.99 -4.35
C VAL A 10 -11.26 8.57 -5.59
N GLN A 11 -11.79 9.67 -6.14
CA GLN A 11 -11.27 10.22 -7.39
C GLN A 11 -9.79 10.62 -7.32
N GLY A 12 -9.31 11.10 -6.16
CA GLY A 12 -7.93 11.57 -5.97
C GLY A 12 -6.96 10.56 -5.37
N GLY A 13 -7.39 9.32 -5.10
CA GLY A 13 -6.53 8.31 -4.48
C GLY A 13 -7.30 7.34 -3.59
N ILE A 14 -6.75 7.02 -2.43
CA ILE A 14 -7.42 6.16 -1.44
C ILE A 14 -7.56 6.84 -0.09
N ILE A 15 -8.69 6.57 0.56
CA ILE A 15 -8.96 6.92 1.94
C ILE A 15 -8.68 5.69 2.80
N VAL A 16 -7.93 5.89 3.88
CA VAL A 16 -7.55 4.87 4.83
C VAL A 16 -8.13 5.22 6.21
N PRO A 17 -9.23 4.56 6.62
CA PRO A 17 -9.74 4.68 7.97
C PRO A 17 -8.76 4.04 8.95
N VAL A 18 -8.36 4.78 9.98
CA VAL A 18 -7.52 4.28 11.07
C VAL A 18 -8.26 4.40 12.39
N TYR A 19 -8.25 3.31 13.16
CA TYR A 19 -9.01 3.21 14.41
C TYR A 19 -8.03 3.16 15.58
N ASN A 20 -8.30 3.92 16.64
CA ASN A 20 -7.45 3.95 17.84
C ASN A 20 -6.01 4.48 17.63
N VAL A 21 -5.82 5.42 16.70
CA VAL A 21 -4.51 6.07 16.52
C VAL A 21 -4.32 7.15 17.57
N GLU A 22 -3.25 7.02 18.36
CA GLU A 22 -2.89 8.04 19.34
C GLU A 22 -2.41 9.33 18.64
N PRO A 23 -2.73 10.52 19.19
CA PRO A 23 -2.27 11.80 18.63
C PRO A 23 -0.76 11.88 18.39
N GLU A 24 0.02 11.19 19.21
CA GLU A 24 1.48 11.18 19.18
C GLU A 24 2.07 10.31 18.07
N MET A 25 1.31 9.33 17.55
CA MET A 25 1.71 8.48 16.41
C MET A 25 1.67 9.22 15.08
N VAL A 26 1.24 10.49 15.06
CA VAL A 26 1.06 11.30 13.85
C VAL A 26 1.70 12.67 14.04
N LYS A 27 2.88 12.71 14.68
CA LYS A 27 3.73 13.90 14.63
C LYS A 27 4.27 14.05 13.21
N ARG A 28 3.74 15.03 12.47
CA ARG A 28 4.20 15.53 11.15
C ARG A 28 5.18 14.59 10.43
N LEU A 29 4.62 13.69 9.63
CA LEU A 29 5.38 12.87 8.70
C LEU A 29 6.24 13.76 7.80
N SER A 30 7.52 13.41 7.70
CA SER A 30 8.44 13.91 6.72
C SER A 30 8.45 13.00 5.49
N ASN A 31 8.96 13.48 4.35
CA ASN A 31 9.05 12.67 3.13
C ASN A 31 9.90 11.40 3.29
N GLY A 32 10.71 11.28 4.35
CA GLY A 32 11.51 10.08 4.64
C GLY A 32 10.74 8.95 5.34
N ASP A 33 9.48 9.19 5.73
CA ASP A 33 8.71 8.26 6.57
C ASP A 33 7.84 7.29 5.75
N VAL A 34 7.90 7.36 4.41
CA VAL A 34 7.17 6.47 3.50
C VAL A 34 8.12 5.42 2.94
N MET A 35 7.87 4.16 3.25
CA MET A 35 8.62 3.01 2.73
C MET A 35 7.70 2.16 1.85
N ILE A 36 8.16 1.85 0.64
CA ILE A 36 7.45 0.98 -0.30
C ILE A 36 8.17 -0.36 -0.35
N SER A 37 7.43 -1.46 -0.21
CA SER A 37 7.99 -2.79 -0.39
C SER A 37 7.09 -3.66 -1.24
N VAL A 38 7.71 -4.51 -2.08
CA VAL A 38 6.98 -5.42 -2.96
C VAL A 38 6.66 -6.71 -2.19
N LYS A 39 5.42 -7.17 -2.28
CA LYS A 39 4.91 -8.39 -1.64
C LYS A 39 4.28 -9.30 -2.69
N SER A 40 3.96 -10.54 -2.33
CA SER A 40 3.29 -11.49 -3.22
C SER A 40 1.92 -11.00 -3.71
N TYR A 41 1.20 -10.21 -2.91
CA TYR A 41 -0.11 -9.67 -3.24
C TYR A 41 -0.07 -8.34 -4.02
N GLY A 42 1.09 -7.69 -4.14
CA GLY A 42 1.22 -6.35 -4.73
C GLY A 42 2.29 -5.53 -4.03
N VAL A 43 1.91 -4.37 -3.51
CA VAL A 43 2.80 -3.40 -2.86
C VAL A 43 2.32 -3.10 -1.45
N GLU A 44 3.24 -2.96 -0.51
CA GLU A 44 2.98 -2.50 0.84
C GLU A 44 3.57 -1.09 0.99
N VAL A 45 2.73 -0.13 1.35
CA VAL A 45 3.15 1.23 1.70
C VAL A 45 3.14 1.33 3.21
N ARG A 46 4.31 1.54 3.80
CA ARG A 46 4.48 1.69 5.25
C ARG A 46 4.78 3.13 5.59
N ILE A 47 4.04 3.64 6.57
CA ILE A 47 4.15 5.01 7.06
C ILE A 47 4.25 4.90 8.58
N GLU A 48 5.45 5.09 9.11
CA GLU A 48 5.79 4.76 10.50
C GLU A 48 5.30 3.35 10.91
N LYS A 49 4.27 3.29 11.76
CA LYS A 49 3.67 2.07 12.31
C LYS A 49 2.46 1.59 11.51
N ILE A 50 1.98 2.37 10.54
CA ILE A 50 0.81 2.05 9.72
C ILE A 50 1.25 1.35 8.44
N VAL A 51 0.58 0.26 8.12
CA VAL A 51 0.84 -0.53 6.92
C VAL A 51 -0.40 -0.53 6.04
N VAL A 52 -0.26 0.02 4.83
CA VAL A 52 -1.31 0.05 3.80
C VAL A 52 -0.97 -0.97 2.71
N PRO A 53 -1.66 -2.13 2.68
CA PRO A 53 -1.52 -3.07 1.58
C PRO A 53 -2.24 -2.54 0.34
N ILE A 54 -1.53 -2.50 -0.79
CA ILE A 54 -2.04 -2.13 -2.12
C ILE A 54 -1.96 -3.37 -3.02
N PRO A 55 -3.08 -4.07 -3.21
CA PRO A 55 -3.16 -5.21 -4.13
C PRO A 55 -2.77 -4.86 -5.56
N GLU A 56 -2.27 -5.84 -6.31
CA GLU A 56 -1.87 -5.68 -7.73
C GLU A 56 -2.94 -4.95 -8.56
N PHE A 57 -4.21 -5.37 -8.43
CA PHE A 57 -5.31 -4.83 -9.23
C PHE A 57 -5.58 -3.33 -8.98
N LEU A 58 -5.06 -2.75 -7.89
CA LEU A 58 -5.14 -1.32 -7.58
C LEU A 58 -3.90 -0.53 -7.99
N LEU A 59 -2.80 -1.18 -8.39
CA LEU A 59 -1.54 -0.48 -8.67
C LEU A 59 -1.67 0.54 -9.80
N GLU A 60 -2.37 0.20 -10.88
CA GLU A 60 -2.56 1.14 -12.00
C GLU A 60 -3.34 2.38 -11.56
N PHE A 61 -4.36 2.18 -10.72
CA PHE A 61 -5.15 3.28 -10.17
C PHE A 61 -4.30 4.19 -9.27
N ILE A 62 -3.51 3.62 -8.36
CA ILE A 62 -2.65 4.36 -7.44
C ILE A 62 -1.51 5.09 -8.16
N ILE A 63 -0.96 4.53 -9.25
CA ILE A 63 0.05 5.23 -10.07
C ILE A 63 -0.52 6.52 -10.68
N GLY A 64 -1.80 6.52 -11.04
CA GLY A 64 -2.48 7.71 -11.55
C GLY A 64 -3.02 8.63 -10.46
N ASN A 65 -3.26 8.11 -9.25
CA ASN A 65 -3.90 8.80 -8.13
C ASN A 65 -3.15 8.45 -6.83
N ASN A 66 -1.95 9.01 -6.70
CA ASN A 66 -0.90 8.61 -5.77
C ASN A 66 -1.05 9.20 -4.35
N THR A 67 -2.23 9.72 -4.01
CA THR A 67 -2.52 10.26 -2.68
C THR A 67 -3.16 9.20 -1.79
N ILE A 68 -2.65 9.07 -0.57
CA ILE A 68 -3.28 8.32 0.51
C ILE A 68 -3.68 9.31 1.59
N THR A 69 -4.98 9.40 1.88
CA THR A 69 -5.52 10.23 2.95
C THR A 69 -5.98 9.36 4.11
N PHE A 70 -5.43 9.59 5.28
CA PHE A 70 -5.79 8.89 6.51
C PHE A 70 -6.92 9.65 7.19
N TYR A 71 -7.96 8.94 7.60
CA TYR A 71 -9.08 9.51 8.34
C TYR A 71 -9.10 8.90 9.72
N LYS A 72 -9.23 9.74 10.75
CA LYS A 72 -9.44 9.24 12.11
C LYS A 72 -10.85 8.70 12.19
N ALA A 73 -10.97 7.38 12.11
CA ALA A 73 -12.25 6.70 12.15
C ALA A 73 -12.72 6.58 13.60
N ASP A 74 -13.90 7.12 13.88
CA ASP A 74 -14.56 7.04 15.16
C ASP A 74 -16.03 6.64 14.95
N ASN A 75 -16.42 5.49 15.49
CA ASN A 75 -17.79 4.98 15.35
C ASN A 75 -18.82 5.80 16.14
N ALA A 76 -18.38 6.69 17.03
CA ALA A 76 -19.25 7.62 17.75
C ALA A 76 -19.56 8.90 16.94
N GLU A 77 -18.79 9.18 15.89
CA GLU A 77 -18.90 10.39 15.09
C GLU A 77 -19.61 10.14 13.76
N TYR A 78 -20.47 11.09 13.36
CA TYR A 78 -21.15 11.02 12.07
C TYR A 78 -20.22 11.35 10.90
N LEU A 79 -19.26 12.25 11.12
CA LEU A 79 -18.29 12.70 10.13
C LEU A 79 -16.88 12.42 10.65
N TRP A 80 -16.07 11.76 9.84
CA TRP A 80 -14.64 11.64 10.10
C TRP A 80 -13.89 12.77 9.41
N GLU A 81 -13.00 13.41 10.15
CA GLU A 81 -12.11 14.43 9.60
C GLU A 81 -10.84 13.78 9.03
N PRO A 82 -10.31 14.30 7.91
CA PRO A 82 -9.04 13.87 7.38
C PRO A 82 -7.96 14.19 8.41
N TYR A 83 -7.16 13.18 8.74
CA TYR A 83 -6.12 13.29 9.74
C TYR A 83 -4.82 13.81 9.12
N PHE A 84 -4.39 13.20 8.02
CA PHE A 84 -3.31 13.70 7.17
C PHE A 84 -3.39 13.05 5.78
N SER A 85 -2.68 13.65 4.81
CA SER A 85 -2.49 13.06 3.49
C SER A 85 -1.02 12.95 3.17
N ILE A 86 -0.66 11.89 2.47
CA ILE A 86 0.65 11.75 1.85
C ILE A 86 0.49 11.58 0.35
N GLU A 87 1.45 12.08 -0.39
CA GLU A 87 1.61 11.77 -1.80
C GLU A 87 2.80 10.84 -1.95
N ILE A 88 2.56 9.66 -2.52
CA ILE A 88 3.63 8.70 -2.80
C ILE A 88 4.30 9.11 -4.12
N PRO A 89 5.63 9.21 -4.18
CA PRO A 89 6.30 9.53 -5.44
C PRO A 89 5.89 8.53 -6.54
N ARG A 90 5.38 9.08 -7.64
CA ARG A 90 4.87 8.25 -8.76
C ARG A 90 5.93 7.31 -9.34
N ASN A 91 7.19 7.75 -9.37
CA ASN A 91 8.30 6.95 -9.88
C ASN A 91 8.52 5.69 -9.03
N ASP A 92 8.44 5.81 -7.71
CA ASP A 92 8.59 4.69 -6.79
C ASP A 92 7.46 3.66 -6.97
N LEU A 93 6.24 4.13 -7.25
CA LEU A 93 5.10 3.25 -7.58
C LEU A 93 5.29 2.53 -8.93
N ILE A 94 5.84 3.21 -9.93
CA ILE A 94 6.16 2.61 -11.23
C ILE A 94 7.25 1.56 -11.07
N GLU A 95 8.29 1.86 -10.30
CA GLU A 95 9.38 0.93 -9.98
C GLU A 95 8.86 -0.30 -9.23
N ALA A 96 8.06 -0.09 -8.18
CA ALA A 96 7.46 -1.17 -7.41
C ALA A 96 6.57 -2.08 -8.28
N ARG A 97 5.78 -1.51 -9.21
CA ARG A 97 5.02 -2.29 -10.20
C ARG A 97 5.92 -3.11 -11.12
N GLY A 98 7.03 -2.53 -11.59
CA GLY A 98 8.02 -3.22 -12.41
C GLY A 98 8.65 -4.40 -11.67
N ALA A 99 9.12 -4.15 -10.45
CA ALA A 99 9.69 -5.17 -9.57
C ALA A 99 8.69 -6.29 -9.25
N TYR A 100 7.43 -5.96 -8.98
CA TYR A 100 6.37 -6.94 -8.75
C TYR A 100 6.19 -7.87 -9.96
N LYS A 101 6.07 -7.32 -11.18
CA LYS A 101 5.93 -8.10 -12.41
C LYS A 101 7.14 -8.99 -12.67
N PHE A 102 8.34 -8.49 -12.41
CA PHE A 102 9.57 -9.26 -12.55
C PHE A 102 9.59 -10.45 -11.58
N ILE A 103 9.26 -10.24 -10.30
CA ILE A 103 9.22 -11.29 -9.27
C ILE A 103 8.16 -12.35 -9.60
N GLN A 104 6.96 -11.94 -10.03
CA GLN A 104 5.89 -12.84 -10.47
C GLN A 104 6.34 -13.73 -11.63
N SER A 105 7.01 -13.14 -12.62
CA SER A 105 7.51 -13.86 -13.79
C SER A 105 8.61 -14.86 -13.42
N ALA A 106 9.59 -14.44 -12.62
CA ALA A 106 10.69 -15.30 -12.16
C ALA A 106 10.21 -16.47 -11.28
N ASN A 107 9.19 -16.27 -10.45
CA ASN A 107 8.60 -17.35 -9.66
C ASN A 107 7.84 -18.34 -10.55
N SER A 108 7.15 -17.84 -11.59
CA SER A 108 6.44 -18.68 -12.56
C SER A 108 7.39 -19.58 -13.35
N GLU A 109 8.59 -19.09 -13.69
CA GLU A 109 9.63 -19.86 -14.39
C GLU A 109 10.24 -20.95 -13.49
N LYS A 110 10.54 -20.63 -12.22
CA LYS A 110 11.03 -21.62 -11.24
C LYS A 110 10.04 -22.75 -10.99
N SER A 111 8.74 -22.46 -10.97
CA SER A 111 7.70 -23.49 -10.82
C SER A 111 7.68 -24.46 -12.02
N LYS A 112 7.91 -23.97 -13.24
CA LYS A 112 7.96 -24.80 -14.45
C LYS A 112 9.19 -25.69 -14.52
N GLU A 113 10.36 -25.19 -14.09
CA GLU A 113 11.59 -26.00 -14.00
C GLU A 113 11.49 -27.09 -12.92
N ALA A 114 10.84 -26.79 -11.79
CA ALA A 114 10.61 -27.78 -10.73
C ALA A 114 9.66 -28.92 -11.16
N GLU A 115 8.64 -28.63 -11.98
CA GLU A 115 7.72 -29.65 -12.52
C GLU A 115 8.38 -30.52 -13.60
N THR A 116 9.38 -29.99 -14.32
CA THR A 116 10.09 -30.73 -15.38
C THR A 116 11.10 -31.73 -14.81
N THR A 117 11.70 -31.44 -13.65
CA THR A 117 12.72 -32.31 -13.02
C THR A 117 12.13 -33.57 -12.34
N VAL A 118 10.83 -33.59 -12.04
CA VAL A 118 10.17 -34.75 -11.38
C VAL A 118 9.67 -35.80 -12.40
N GLN A 119 9.72 -35.50 -13.71
CA GLN A 119 9.23 -36.38 -14.78
C GLN A 119 10.33 -37.17 -15.52
N THR A 120 11.54 -37.30 -14.96
CA THR A 120 12.63 -38.15 -15.50
C THR A 120 13.12 -39.13 -14.47
#